data_AF-A0A0Q9X109-F1
#
_entry.id   AF-A0A0Q9X109-F1
#
_cell.length_a   1.000
_cell.length_b   1.000
_cell.length_c   1.000
_cell.angle_alpha   90.00
_cell.angle_beta   90.00
_cell.angle_gamma   90.00
#
_symmetry.space_group_name_H-M   'P 1'
#
loop_
_entity.id
_entity.type
_entity.pdbx_description
1 polymer ?
#
loop_
_entity_poly.entity_id
_entity_poly.type
_entity_poly.pdbx_seq_one_letter_code
_entity_poly.pdbx_strand_id
1 'polypeptide(L)'
;HPYFYHDRRITDKLKNILSQDYGRYSSDELRSWLQRVRDASNFGINRLAEKEAILANFEAYDEERQDLEHRILEQIHIRIHDHLVEENKRCRSHYMRQKISLEIALKHSNTKKREALLKNSSDCYLRKFF
;
A
#
# COMPACT_ATOMS: atom_id res chain seq x y z
N HIS A 1 -22.51 21.71 22.28
CA HIS A 1 -21.58 21.02 23.21
C HIS A 1 -20.40 20.46 22.41
N PRO A 2 -19.14 20.75 22.75
CA PRO A 2 -17.95 20.44 21.93
C PRO A 2 -17.78 18.96 21.53
N TYR A 3 -18.24 18.04 22.38
CA TYR A 3 -18.12 16.60 22.19
C TYR A 3 -18.88 16.07 20.96
N PHE A 4 -20.09 16.59 20.70
CA PHE A 4 -20.88 16.21 19.53
C PHE A 4 -20.28 16.74 18.22
N TYR A 5 -19.66 17.92 18.26
CA TYR A 5 -18.97 18.48 17.09
C TYR A 5 -17.74 17.64 16.73
N HIS A 6 -16.98 17.22 17.74
CA HIS A 6 -15.83 16.35 17.54
C HIS A 6 -16.24 14.98 16.98
N ASP A 7 -17.25 14.33 17.56
CA ASP A 7 -17.79 13.06 17.04
C ASP A 7 -18.23 13.16 15.58
N ARG A 8 -18.98 14.21 15.23
CA ARG A 8 -19.41 14.47 13.85
C ARG A 8 -18.21 14.60 12.91
N ARG A 9 -17.20 15.38 13.29
CA ARG A 9 -15.98 15.58 12.50
C ARG A 9 -15.24 14.27 12.24
N ILE A 10 -15.12 13.40 13.24
CA ILE A 10 -14.48 12.09 13.08
C ILE A 10 -15.31 11.18 12.16
N THR A 11 -16.63 11.15 12.33
CA THR A 11 -17.53 10.40 11.43
C THR A 11 -17.42 10.89 9.99
N ASP A 12 -17.35 12.20 9.76
CA ASP A 12 -17.21 12.77 8.41
C ASP A 12 -15.89 12.35 7.76
N LYS A 13 -14.78 12.31 8.52
CA LYS A 13 -13.49 11.79 8.03
C LYS A 13 -13.57 10.31 7.65
N LEU A 14 -14.16 9.47 8.49
CA LEU A 14 -14.33 8.05 8.21
C LEU A 14 -15.19 7.82 6.95
N LYS A 15 -16.24 8.62 6.75
CA LYS A 15 -17.06 8.57 5.52
C LYS A 15 -16.30 9.03 4.28
N ASN A 16 -15.46 10.06 4.41
CA ASN A 16 -14.61 10.53 3.32
C ASN A 16 -13.67 9.41 2.85
N ILE A 17 -13.01 8.71 3.79
CA ILE A 17 -12.19 7.52 3.48
C ILE A 17 -12.98 6.53 2.61
N LEU A 18 -14.21 6.17 3.00
CA LEU A 18 -15.03 5.21 2.25
C LEU A 18 -15.47 5.68 0.86
N SER A 19 -15.36 6.98 0.57
CA SER A 19 -15.72 7.56 -0.73
C SER A 19 -14.56 7.60 -1.72
N GLN A 20 -13.33 7.34 -1.27
CA GLN A 20 -12.14 7.32 -2.12
C GLN A 20 -12.07 6.06 -2.99
N ASP A 21 -11.41 6.17 -4.14
CA ASP A 21 -11.14 5.04 -5.03
C ASP A 21 -9.82 4.35 -4.66
N TYR A 22 -9.92 3.11 -4.20
CA TYR A 22 -8.80 2.24 -3.85
C TYR A 22 -8.55 1.13 -4.89
N GLY A 23 -9.25 1.14 -6.01
CA GLY A 23 -9.39 -0.01 -6.94
C GLY A 23 -8.12 -0.45 -7.65
N ARG A 24 -7.12 0.44 -7.77
CA ARG A 24 -5.89 0.14 -8.54
C ARG A 24 -5.07 -1.01 -7.94
N TYR A 25 -4.93 -1.04 -6.62
CA TYR A 25 -4.06 -1.95 -5.89
C TYR A 25 -4.74 -2.58 -4.65
N SER A 26 -6.04 -2.85 -4.77
CA SER A 26 -6.85 -3.45 -3.69
C SER A 26 -6.27 -4.79 -3.22
N SER A 27 -6.07 -4.89 -1.91
CA SER A 27 -5.65 -6.11 -1.20
C SER A 27 -6.71 -6.53 -0.17
N ASP A 28 -6.65 -7.77 0.32
CA ASP A 28 -7.56 -8.23 1.39
C ASP A 28 -7.33 -7.48 2.71
N GLU A 29 -6.09 -7.04 2.97
CA GLU A 29 -5.76 -6.18 4.10
C GLU A 29 -6.48 -4.82 4.01
N LEU A 30 -6.46 -4.18 2.83
CA LEU A 30 -7.18 -2.93 2.60
C LEU A 30 -8.70 -3.13 2.73
N ARG A 31 -9.26 -4.22 2.21
CA ARG A 31 -10.69 -4.55 2.38
C ARG A 31 -11.06 -4.70 3.85
N SER A 32 -10.21 -5.36 4.64
CA SER A 32 -10.42 -5.51 6.09
C SER A 32 -10.40 -4.15 6.80
N TRP A 33 -9.46 -3.27 6.44
CA TRP A 33 -9.39 -1.91 6.95
C TRP A 33 -10.62 -1.07 6.59
N LEU A 34 -11.05 -1.11 5.33
CA LEU A 34 -12.25 -0.39 4.89
C LEU A 34 -13.52 -0.90 5.58
N GLN A 35 -13.59 -2.19 5.91
CA GLN A 35 -14.70 -2.72 6.71
C GLN A 35 -14.67 -2.15 8.14
N ARG A 36 -13.49 -2.09 8.80
CA ARG A 36 -13.35 -1.47 10.13
C ARG A 36 -13.73 0.01 10.13
N VAL A 37 -13.31 0.76 9.10
CA VAL A 37 -13.67 2.16 8.90
C VAL A 37 -15.19 2.31 8.72
N ARG A 38 -15.82 1.42 7.94
CA ARG A 38 -17.27 1.38 7.75
C ARG A 38 -17.99 1.15 9.08
N ASP A 39 -17.56 0.18 9.86
CA ASP A 39 -18.16 -0.12 11.17
C ASP A 39 -18.01 1.08 12.10
N ALA A 40 -16.81 1.66 12.19
CA ALA A 40 -16.52 2.83 13.02
C ALA A 40 -17.35 4.06 12.64
N SER A 41 -17.62 4.26 11.35
CA SER A 41 -18.42 5.39 10.87
C SER A 41 -19.87 5.39 11.41
N ASN A 42 -20.35 4.20 11.80
CA ASN A 42 -21.69 3.98 12.37
C ASN A 42 -21.71 3.95 13.90
N PHE A 43 -20.57 4.08 14.58
CA PHE A 43 -20.54 4.07 16.04
C PHE A 43 -21.25 5.30 16.62
N GLY A 44 -21.84 5.15 17.80
CA GLY A 44 -22.37 6.26 18.57
C GLY A 44 -21.28 7.05 19.29
N ILE A 45 -21.66 8.21 19.85
CA ILE A 45 -20.76 9.11 20.60
C ILE A 45 -20.11 8.44 21.81
N ASN A 46 -20.72 7.39 22.36
CA ASN A 46 -20.18 6.60 23.46
C ASN A 46 -18.93 5.79 23.08
N ARG A 47 -18.64 5.64 21.77
CA ARG A 47 -17.47 4.94 21.24
C ARG A 47 -16.52 5.88 20.49
N LEU A 48 -16.54 7.17 20.83
CA LEU A 48 -15.72 8.19 20.15
C LEU A 48 -14.22 7.87 20.17
N ALA A 49 -13.68 7.45 21.33
CA ALA A 49 -12.27 7.08 21.44
C ALA A 49 -11.89 5.91 20.49
N GLU A 50 -12.81 4.97 20.28
CA GLU A 50 -12.61 3.85 19.37
C GLU A 50 -12.68 4.29 17.89
N LYS A 51 -13.57 5.24 17.56
CA LYS A 51 -13.59 5.88 16.23
C LYS A 51 -12.27 6.57 15.93
N GLU A 52 -11.75 7.34 16.88
CA GLU A 52 -10.48 8.04 16.73
C GLU A 52 -9.31 7.08 16.53
N ALA A 53 -9.27 5.99 17.31
CA ALA A 53 -8.26 4.97 17.18
C ALA A 53 -8.31 4.30 15.79
N ILE A 54 -9.51 3.96 15.30
CA ILE A 54 -9.67 3.35 13.97
C ILE A 54 -9.24 4.32 12.86
N LEU A 55 -9.63 5.60 12.97
CA LEU A 55 -9.20 6.64 12.03
C LEU A 55 -7.68 6.76 11.98
N ALA A 56 -7.03 6.96 13.14
CA ALA A 56 -5.59 7.15 13.22
C ALA A 56 -4.82 5.92 12.69
N ASN A 57 -5.28 4.71 13.05
CA ASN A 57 -4.66 3.48 12.57
C ASN A 57 -4.84 3.27 11.07
N PHE A 58 -6.00 3.66 10.51
CA PHE A 58 -6.21 3.62 9.06
C PHE A 58 -5.31 4.62 8.34
N GLU A 59 -5.22 5.86 8.82
CA GLU A 59 -4.37 6.91 8.24
C GLU A 59 -2.90 6.45 8.19
N ALA A 60 -2.37 5.88 9.29
CA ALA A 60 -1.02 5.34 9.33
C ALA A 60 -0.82 4.14 8.39
N TYR A 61 -1.81 3.24 8.33
CA TYR A 61 -1.79 2.11 7.39
C TYR A 61 -1.76 2.57 5.93
N ASP A 62 -2.61 3.53 5.58
CA ASP A 62 -2.78 3.99 4.21
C ASP A 62 -1.59 4.84 3.74
N GLU A 63 -1.02 5.67 4.61
CA GLU A 63 0.24 6.38 4.36
C GLU A 63 1.35 5.40 3.97
N GLU A 64 1.51 4.34 4.76
CA GLU A 64 2.52 3.33 4.49
C GLU A 64 2.22 2.53 3.21
N ARG A 65 0.96 2.21 2.97
CA ARG A 65 0.52 1.52 1.75
C ARG A 65 0.89 2.34 0.51
N GLN A 66 0.61 3.65 0.53
CA GLN A 66 0.90 4.56 -0.57
C GLN A 66 2.41 4.73 -0.80
N ASP A 67 3.22 4.87 0.26
CA ASP A 67 4.70 4.91 0.15
C ASP A 67 5.24 3.66 -0.56
N LEU A 68 4.80 2.48 -0.10
CA LEU A 68 5.24 1.22 -0.66
C LEU A 68 4.83 1.05 -2.12
N GLU A 69 3.60 1.43 -2.48
CA GLU A 69 3.13 1.39 -3.87
C GLU A 69 3.92 2.34 -4.76
N HIS A 70 4.22 3.54 -4.27
CA HIS A 70 5.04 4.51 -4.99
C HIS A 70 6.46 3.96 -5.23
N ARG A 71 7.12 3.45 -4.20
CA ARG A 71 8.48 2.88 -4.32
C ARG A 71 8.54 1.68 -5.25
N ILE A 72 7.52 0.82 -5.23
CA ILE A 72 7.42 -0.29 -6.16
C ILE A 72 7.31 0.23 -7.61
N LEU A 73 6.45 1.21 -7.86
CA LEU A 73 6.27 1.80 -9.19
C LEU A 73 7.53 2.50 -9.68
N GLU A 74 8.21 3.24 -8.81
CA GLU A 74 9.50 3.86 -9.10
C GLU A 74 10.54 2.82 -9.52
N GLN A 75 10.64 1.72 -8.77
CA GLN A 75 11.57 0.63 -9.11
C GLN A 75 11.23 -0.04 -10.45
N ILE A 76 9.94 -0.22 -10.77
CA ILE A 76 9.51 -0.76 -12.06
C ILE A 76 9.84 0.19 -13.20
N HIS A 77 9.51 1.48 -13.07
CA HIS A 77 9.59 2.44 -14.18
C HIS A 77 10.98 3.02 -14.38
N ILE A 78 11.71 3.31 -13.32
CA ILE A 78 13.03 3.93 -13.42
C ILE A 78 14.09 2.85 -13.56
N ARG A 79 14.14 1.92 -12.61
CA ARG A 79 15.24 0.96 -12.57
C ARG A 79 15.06 -0.17 -13.58
N ILE A 80 13.91 -0.83 -13.60
CA ILE A 80 13.75 -2.04 -14.39
C ILE A 80 13.57 -1.73 -15.88
N HIS A 81 12.78 -0.73 -16.23
CA HIS A 81 12.47 -0.42 -17.63
C HIS A 81 13.74 -0.11 -18.45
N ASP A 82 14.67 0.65 -17.88
CA ASP A 82 15.95 1.01 -18.52
C ASP A 82 16.85 -0.22 -18.78
N HIS A 83 16.70 -1.28 -17.99
CA HIS A 83 17.46 -2.52 -18.17
C HIS A 83 16.76 -3.55 -19.07
N LEU A 84 15.50 -3.35 -19.46
CA LEU A 84 14.80 -4.26 -20.38
C LEU A 84 15.33 -4.17 -21.82
N VAL A 85 15.99 -3.07 -22.18
CA VAL A 85 16.66 -2.90 -23.49
C VAL A 85 18.04 -3.56 -23.55
N GLU A 86 18.57 -4.10 -22.44
CA GLU A 86 19.87 -4.77 -22.44
C GLU A 86 19.93 -5.95 -23.40
N GLU A 87 21.01 -6.05 -24.18
CA GLU A 87 21.26 -7.18 -25.10
C GLU A 87 21.52 -8.49 -24.36
N ASN A 88 21.97 -8.43 -23.10
CA ASN A 88 22.21 -9.60 -22.29
C ASN A 88 20.90 -10.28 -21.88
N LYS A 89 20.57 -11.39 -22.55
CA LYS A 89 19.35 -12.18 -22.31
C LYS A 89 19.16 -12.62 -20.85
N ARG A 90 20.24 -12.91 -20.11
CA ARG A 90 20.17 -13.31 -18.69
C ARG A 90 19.71 -12.13 -17.84
N CYS A 91 20.28 -10.94 -18.05
CA CYS A 91 19.93 -9.76 -17.28
C CYS A 91 18.53 -9.26 -17.62
N ARG A 92 18.17 -9.23 -18.89
CA ARG A 92 16.78 -8.95 -19.32
C ARG A 92 15.77 -9.88 -18.62
N SER A 93 16.07 -11.18 -18.58
CA SER A 93 15.20 -12.17 -17.89
C SER A 93 15.14 -11.93 -16.38
N HIS A 94 16.25 -11.55 -15.75
CA HIS A 94 16.32 -11.21 -14.33
C HIS A 94 15.42 -10.01 -14.02
N TYR A 95 15.58 -8.90 -14.74
CA TYR A 95 14.76 -7.71 -14.54
C TYR A 95 13.28 -7.92 -14.88
N MET A 96 12.97 -8.74 -15.88
CA MET A 96 11.58 -9.11 -16.18
C MET A 96 10.92 -9.87 -15.02
N ARG A 97 11.64 -10.79 -14.37
CA ARG A 97 11.13 -11.49 -13.17
C ARG A 97 10.92 -10.52 -12.01
N GLN A 98 11.82 -9.56 -11.82
CA GLN A 98 11.66 -8.54 -10.79
C GLN A 98 10.41 -7.70 -11.06
N LYS A 99 10.20 -7.26 -12.30
CA LYS A 99 9.01 -6.50 -12.70
C LYS A 99 7.74 -7.26 -12.36
N ILE A 100 7.63 -8.52 -12.80
CA ILE A 100 6.45 -9.36 -12.53
C ILE A 100 6.23 -9.53 -11.03
N SER A 101 7.29 -9.81 -10.26
CA SER A 101 7.20 -9.97 -8.82
C SER A 101 6.70 -8.71 -8.12
N LEU A 102 7.15 -7.54 -8.57
CA LEU A 102 6.78 -6.24 -8.02
C LEU A 102 5.34 -5.85 -8.40
N GLU A 103 4.94 -6.09 -9.66
CA GLU A 103 3.57 -5.87 -10.14
C GLU A 103 2.54 -6.71 -9.36
N ILE A 104 2.88 -7.96 -9.06
CA ILE A 104 2.07 -8.83 -8.22
C ILE A 104 1.99 -8.25 -6.80
N ALA A 105 3.13 -7.85 -6.22
CA ALA A 105 3.22 -7.35 -4.85
C ALA A 105 2.34 -6.12 -4.58
N LEU A 106 2.10 -5.27 -5.58
CA LEU A 106 1.20 -4.10 -5.46
C LEU A 106 -0.19 -4.48 -4.95
N LYS A 107 -0.69 -5.67 -5.26
CA LYS A 107 -2.03 -6.14 -4.85
C LYS A 107 -2.06 -6.90 -3.52
N HIS A 108 -0.93 -6.99 -2.81
CA HIS A 108 -0.81 -7.70 -1.54
C HIS A 108 -0.71 -6.75 -0.33
N SER A 109 -0.57 -7.32 0.86
CA SER A 109 -0.40 -6.58 2.11
C SER A 109 0.88 -5.74 2.14
N ASN A 110 0.94 -4.74 3.02
CA ASN A 110 2.13 -3.90 3.20
C ASN A 110 3.37 -4.76 3.52
N THR A 111 3.23 -5.79 4.34
CA THR A 111 4.31 -6.76 4.61
C THR A 111 4.84 -7.41 3.33
N LYS A 112 3.96 -7.84 2.43
CA LYS A 112 4.37 -8.45 1.15
C LYS A 112 4.98 -7.45 0.17
N LYS A 113 4.51 -6.20 0.17
CA LYS A 113 5.14 -5.10 -0.56
C LYS A 113 6.57 -4.86 -0.09
N ARG A 114 6.81 -4.78 1.24
CA ARG A 114 8.15 -4.65 1.83
C ARG A 114 9.06 -5.82 1.45
N GLU A 115 8.57 -7.06 1.61
CA GLU A 115 9.34 -8.26 1.22
C GLU A 115 9.73 -8.24 -0.26
N ALA A 116 8.83 -7.80 -1.14
CA ALA A 116 9.07 -7.73 -2.57
C ALA A 116 10.12 -6.68 -2.93
N LEU A 117 10.06 -5.49 -2.34
CA LEU A 117 11.09 -4.45 -2.51
C LEU A 117 12.47 -4.97 -2.10
N LEU A 118 12.57 -5.64 -0.95
CA LEU A 118 13.83 -6.21 -0.47
C LEU A 118 14.38 -7.29 -1.41
N LYS A 119 13.53 -8.25 -1.80
CA LYS A 119 13.92 -9.38 -2.66
C LYS A 119 14.34 -8.94 -4.07
N ASN A 120 13.74 -7.89 -4.58
CA ASN A 120 13.98 -7.42 -5.95
C ASN A 120 14.99 -6.26 -6.02
N SER A 121 15.71 -5.97 -4.94
CA SER A 121 16.67 -4.84 -4.87
C SER A 121 18.02 -5.09 -5.56
N SER A 122 18.29 -6.31 -6.05
CA SER A 122 19.59 -6.70 -6.61
C SER A 122 19.71 -6.46 -8.11
N ASP A 123 20.81 -5.83 -8.55
CA ASP A 123 21.13 -5.73 -9.97
C ASP A 123 21.64 -7.05 -10.53
N CYS A 124 21.40 -7.29 -11.83
CA CYS A 124 21.84 -8.51 -12.51
C CYS A 124 23.36 -8.75 -12.35
N TYR A 125 24.15 -7.68 -12.46
CA TYR A 125 25.61 -7.74 -12.47
C TYR A 125 26.24 -8.05 -11.10
N LEU A 126 25.48 -7.91 -10.02
CA LEU A 126 25.93 -8.22 -8.66
C LEU A 126 25.82 -9.71 -8.31
N ARG A 127 25.15 -10.52 -9.15
CA ARG A 127 25.11 -11.99 -9.03
C ARG A 127 26.32 -12.69 -9.69
N LYS A 128 27.50 -12.09 -9.60
CA LYS A 128 28.77 -12.66 -10.12
C LYS A 128 29.60 -13.44 -9.11
N PHE A 129 29.17 -13.53 -7.86
CA PHE A 129 29.84 -14.34 -6.85
C PHE A 129 28.80 -15.19 -6.15
N PHE A 130 28.70 -16.45 -6.56
CA PHE A 130 28.38 -17.68 -5.81
C PHE A 130 28.12 -18.79 -6.83
#